data_AF-A0A7V9UA01-F1
#
_entry.id   AF-A0A7V9UA01-F1
#
_cell.length_a   1.000
_cell.length_b   1.000
_cell.length_c   1.000
_cell.angle_alpha   90.00
_cell.angle_beta   90.00
_cell.angle_gamma   90.00
#
_symmetry.space_group_name_H-M   'P 1'
#
loop_
_entity.id
_entity.type
_entity.pdbx_description
1 polymer ?
#
loop_
_entity_poly.entity_id
_entity_poly.type
_entity_poly.pdbx_seq_one_letter_code
_entity_poly.pdbx_strand_id
1 'polypeptide(L)'
;MNKYGRLAKSHWARTDPSRYASILDPSRFFGQLGQQAESEIQELSLRLAGPDPPREEYLAKVGRLNMARLQAEEQVLAELILIEAPEDPEEAPDPEEGPDLISDVQKAIHEAGRESDPPG
;
A
#
# COMPACT_ATOMS: atom_id res chain seq x y z
N MET A 1 -22.08 -10.26 3.16
CA MET A 1 -20.93 -9.33 3.24
C MET A 1 -21.45 -7.92 3.50
N ASN A 2 -20.85 -7.20 4.45
CA ASN A 2 -21.26 -5.84 4.83
C ASN A 2 -20.69 -4.75 3.89
N LYS A 3 -20.87 -3.47 4.22
CA LYS A 3 -20.42 -2.35 3.38
C LYS A 3 -18.89 -2.33 3.22
N TYR A 4 -18.15 -2.62 4.29
CA TYR A 4 -16.68 -2.60 4.30
C TYR A 4 -16.09 -3.75 3.49
N GLY A 5 -16.67 -4.95 3.57
CA GLY A 5 -16.24 -6.08 2.74
C GLY A 5 -16.47 -5.83 1.24
N ARG A 6 -17.59 -5.17 0.87
CA ARG A 6 -17.83 -4.75 -0.52
C ARG A 6 -16.82 -3.71 -0.99
N LEU A 7 -16.50 -2.73 -0.13
CA LEU A 7 -15.49 -1.71 -0.42
C LEU A 7 -14.11 -2.36 -0.62
N ALA A 8 -13.69 -3.24 0.28
CA ALA A 8 -12.43 -3.97 0.21
C ALA A 8 -12.33 -4.78 -1.09
N LYS A 9 -13.36 -5.59 -1.38
CA LYS A 9 -13.42 -6.39 -2.60
C LYS A 9 -13.25 -5.55 -3.85
N SER A 10 -13.97 -4.42 -3.92
CA SER A 10 -13.89 -3.51 -5.07
C SER A 10 -12.56 -2.78 -5.18
N HIS A 11 -11.96 -2.39 -4.04
CA HIS A 11 -10.67 -1.71 -4.02
C HIS A 11 -9.56 -2.65 -4.45
N TRP A 12 -9.49 -3.84 -3.85
CA TRP A 12 -8.43 -4.82 -4.14
C TRP A 12 -8.48 -5.29 -5.59
N ALA A 13 -9.68 -5.57 -6.13
CA ALA A 13 -9.82 -5.96 -7.53
C ALA A 13 -9.34 -4.88 -8.53
N ARG A 14 -9.32 -3.60 -8.13
CA ARG A 14 -8.85 -2.49 -8.96
C ARG A 14 -7.37 -2.18 -8.72
N THR A 15 -6.91 -2.23 -7.47
CA THR A 15 -5.59 -1.76 -7.06
C THR A 15 -4.51 -2.82 -7.25
N ASP A 16 -4.84 -4.10 -7.00
CA ASP A 16 -3.92 -5.22 -7.21
C ASP A 16 -4.71 -6.45 -7.71
N PRO A 17 -5.01 -6.51 -9.03
CA PRO A 17 -5.78 -7.60 -9.62
C PRO A 17 -5.13 -8.97 -9.44
N SER A 18 -3.78 -9.02 -9.44
CA SER A 18 -3.01 -10.24 -9.28
C SER A 18 -3.19 -10.82 -7.88
N ARG A 19 -3.03 -9.99 -6.84
CA ARG A 19 -3.30 -10.40 -5.46
C ARG A 19 -4.76 -10.78 -5.27
N TYR A 20 -5.69 -10.01 -5.82
CA TYR A 20 -7.12 -10.35 -5.77
C TYR A 20 -7.41 -11.72 -6.39
N ALA A 21 -6.82 -12.04 -7.54
CA ALA A 21 -7.03 -13.31 -8.25
C ALA A 21 -6.45 -14.53 -7.51
N SER A 22 -5.46 -14.34 -6.64
CA SER A 22 -4.88 -15.42 -5.82
C SER A 22 -5.75 -15.83 -4.62
N ILE A 23 -6.79 -15.07 -4.30
CA ILE A 23 -7.72 -15.37 -3.19
C ILE A 23 -8.67 -16.49 -3.62
N LEU A 24 -8.57 -17.65 -2.96
CA LEU A 24 -9.35 -18.85 -3.28
C LEU A 24 -10.88 -18.66 -3.14
N ASP A 25 -11.33 -18.05 -2.04
CA ASP A 25 -12.75 -17.72 -1.80
C ASP A 25 -12.88 -16.23 -1.46
N PRO A 26 -13.03 -15.37 -2.49
CA PRO A 26 -13.14 -13.93 -2.28
C PRO A 26 -14.36 -13.55 -1.42
N SER A 27 -15.46 -14.28 -1.55
CA SER A 27 -16.70 -13.95 -0.83
C SER A 27 -16.54 -14.18 0.68
N ARG A 28 -15.91 -15.29 1.06
CA ARG A 28 -15.58 -15.57 2.47
C ARG A 28 -14.51 -14.62 2.99
N PHE A 29 -13.42 -14.43 2.25
CA PHE A 29 -12.31 -13.57 2.66
C PHE A 29 -12.75 -12.13 2.94
N PHE A 30 -13.37 -11.46 1.95
CA PHE A 30 -13.84 -10.09 2.12
C PHE A 30 -15.07 -10.01 3.03
N GLY A 31 -15.82 -11.11 3.17
CA GLY A 31 -16.86 -11.26 4.17
C GLY A 31 -16.33 -11.16 5.61
N GLN A 32 -15.21 -11.83 5.90
CA GLN A 32 -14.54 -11.79 7.20
C GLN A 32 -13.82 -10.46 7.42
N LEU A 33 -13.07 -9.98 6.43
CA LEU A 33 -12.38 -8.70 6.50
C LEU A 33 -13.34 -7.53 6.76
N GLY A 34 -14.51 -7.54 6.12
CA GLY A 34 -15.54 -6.55 6.36
C GLY A 34 -16.10 -6.60 7.79
N GLN A 35 -16.32 -7.79 8.35
CA GLN A 35 -16.79 -7.95 9.74
C GLN A 35 -15.75 -7.47 10.74
N GLN A 36 -14.47 -7.79 10.49
CA GLN A 36 -13.36 -7.32 11.30
C GLN A 36 -13.32 -5.78 11.34
N ALA A 37 -13.36 -5.14 10.16
CA ALA A 37 -13.36 -3.68 10.07
C ALA A 37 -14.55 -3.05 10.79
N GLU A 38 -15.75 -3.63 10.67
CA GLU A 38 -16.94 -3.12 11.37
C GLU A 38 -16.80 -3.20 12.90
N SER A 39 -16.25 -4.30 13.43
CA SER A 39 -15.99 -4.46 14.86
C SER A 39 -14.96 -3.46 15.35
N GLU A 40 -13.83 -3.33 14.64
CA GLU A 40 -12.75 -2.41 15.03
C GLU A 40 -13.19 -0.95 14.97
N ILE A 41 -13.98 -0.56 13.95
CA ILE A 41 -14.56 0.78 13.86
C ILE A 41 -15.46 1.04 15.06
N GLN A 42 -16.31 0.08 15.44
CA GLN A 42 -17.20 0.25 16.60
C GLN A 42 -16.40 0.44 17.89
N GLU A 43 -15.40 -0.41 18.13
CA GLU A 43 -14.55 -0.35 19.32
C GLU A 43 -13.73 0.93 19.38
N LEU A 44 -13.09 1.33 18.27
CA LEU A 44 -12.31 2.55 18.18
C LEU A 44 -13.20 3.79 18.31
N SER A 45 -14.40 3.80 17.71
CA SER A 45 -15.35 4.91 17.86
C SER A 45 -15.72 5.16 19.33
N LEU A 46 -15.98 4.09 20.09
CA LEU A 46 -16.29 4.20 21.52
C LEU A 46 -15.10 4.73 22.32
N ARG A 47 -13.89 4.26 22.01
CA ARG A 47 -12.66 4.76 22.64
C ARG A 47 -12.41 6.25 22.34
N LEU A 48 -12.56 6.66 21.08
CA LEU A 48 -12.36 8.04 20.65
C LEU A 48 -13.42 8.99 21.20
N ALA A 49 -14.69 8.56 21.27
CA ALA A 49 -15.76 9.35 21.83
C ALA A 49 -15.52 9.63 23.32
N GLY A 50 -15.03 8.63 24.05
CA GLY A 50 -14.91 8.69 25.50
C GLY A 50 -16.26 8.75 26.23
N PRO A 51 -16.23 8.84 27.57
CA PRO A 51 -17.46 8.92 28.37
C PRO A 51 -18.22 10.23 28.12
N ASP A 52 -19.51 10.24 28.47
CA ASP A 52 -20.32 11.45 28.36
C ASP A 52 -19.88 12.52 29.36
N PRO A 53 -19.54 13.74 28.91
CA PRO A 53 -19.26 14.85 29.80
C PRO A 53 -20.48 15.27 30.63
N PRO A 54 -20.29 15.73 31.89
CA PRO A 54 -21.38 16.22 32.70
C PRO A 54 -22.00 17.48 32.08
N ARG A 55 -23.33 17.51 31.98
CA ARG A 55 -24.13 18.59 31.34
C ARG A 55 -23.89 18.77 29.83
N GLU A 56 -23.44 17.72 29.13
CA GLU A 56 -23.38 17.75 27.67
C GLU A 56 -24.79 17.90 27.06
N GLU A 57 -24.95 18.87 26.17
CA GLU A 57 -26.19 19.04 25.41
C GLU A 57 -26.34 17.95 24.35
N TYR A 58 -27.58 17.58 24.03
CA TYR A 58 -27.87 16.47 23.10
C TYR A 58 -27.17 16.62 21.73
N LEU A 59 -27.23 17.81 21.12
CA LEU A 59 -26.60 18.03 19.81
C LEU A 59 -25.06 17.99 19.89
N ALA A 60 -24.48 18.46 21.00
CA ALA A 60 -23.05 18.35 21.24
C ALA A 60 -22.62 16.87 21.33
N LYS A 61 -23.41 16.05 22.04
CA LYS A 61 -23.20 14.60 22.12
C LYS A 61 -23.25 13.94 20.75
N VAL A 62 -24.28 14.21 19.97
CA VAL A 62 -24.41 13.67 18.60
C VAL A 62 -23.22 14.06 17.73
N GLY A 63 -22.78 15.33 17.82
CA GLY A 63 -21.59 15.81 17.11
C GLY A 63 -20.34 15.03 17.49
N ARG A 64 -20.05 14.89 18.79
CA ARG A 64 -18.90 14.13 19.30
C ARG A 64 -18.91 12.67 18.84
N LEU A 65 -20.04 11.99 18.98
CA LEU A 65 -20.18 10.58 18.58
C LEU A 65 -19.99 10.39 17.07
N ASN A 66 -20.53 11.31 16.25
CA ASN A 66 -20.34 11.25 14.80
C ASN A 66 -18.88 11.50 14.41
N MET A 67 -18.20 12.46 15.04
CA MET A 67 -16.78 12.72 14.77
C MET A 67 -15.90 11.52 15.16
N ALA A 68 -16.13 10.95 16.34
CA ALA A 68 -15.41 9.75 16.77
C ALA A 68 -15.61 8.58 15.80
N ARG A 69 -16.83 8.42 15.28
CA ARG A 69 -17.12 7.42 14.25
C ARG A 69 -16.38 7.69 12.94
N LEU A 70 -16.39 8.93 12.45
CA LEU A 70 -15.71 9.28 11.20
C LEU A 70 -14.20 9.04 11.30
N GLN A 71 -13.58 9.45 12.42
CA GLN A 71 -12.16 9.21 12.68
C GLN A 71 -11.82 7.72 12.77
N ALA A 72 -12.67 6.93 13.44
CA ALA A 72 -12.50 5.49 13.51
C ALA A 72 -12.64 4.82 12.13
N GLU A 73 -13.62 5.24 11.33
CA GLU A 73 -13.80 4.75 9.95
C GLU A 73 -12.56 5.09 9.11
N GLU A 74 -12.05 6.31 9.14
CA GLU A 74 -10.85 6.71 8.41
C GLU A 74 -9.64 5.84 8.77
N GLN A 75 -9.35 5.70 10.07
CA GLN A 75 -8.18 4.96 10.54
C GLN A 75 -8.26 3.47 10.17
N VAL A 76 -9.37 2.81 10.48
CA VAL A 76 -9.49 1.37 10.21
C VAL A 76 -9.51 1.06 8.71
N LEU A 77 -10.09 1.95 7.89
CA LEU A 77 -10.06 1.78 6.44
C LEU A 77 -8.64 1.86 5.90
N ALA A 78 -7.86 2.84 6.35
CA ALA A 78 -6.46 2.97 5.96
C ALA A 78 -5.62 1.76 6.38
N GLU A 79 -5.85 1.23 7.58
CA GLU A 79 -5.07 0.10 8.12
C GLU A 79 -5.46 -1.26 7.53
N LEU A 80 -6.75 -1.53 7.30
CA LEU A 80 -7.24 -2.87 6.94
C LEU A 80 -7.75 -3.02 5.52
N ILE A 81 -8.28 -1.95 4.92
CA ILE A 81 -9.09 -2.05 3.69
C ILE A 81 -8.34 -1.50 2.47
N LEU A 82 -7.70 -0.34 2.63
CA LEU A 82 -7.07 0.40 1.54
C LEU A 82 -5.63 -0.07 1.34
N ILE A 83 -5.46 -1.08 0.48
CA ILE A 83 -4.12 -1.51 0.04
C ILE A 83 -3.49 -0.48 -0.91
N GLU A 84 -2.17 -0.41 -0.87
CA GLU A 84 -1.36 0.27 -1.87
C GLU A 84 -1.26 -0.58 -3.15
N ALA A 85 -0.99 0.08 -4.28
CA ALA A 85 -0.69 -0.62 -5.52
C ALA A 85 0.67 -1.33 -5.38
N PRO A 86 0.87 -2.47 -6.03
CA PRO A 86 2.20 -3.07 -6.09
C PRO A 86 3.17 -2.08 -6.72
N GLU A 87 4.38 -1.98 -6.16
CA GLU A 87 5.48 -1.28 -6.83
C GLU A 87 5.73 -1.98 -8.17
N ASP A 88 5.79 -1.22 -9.27
CA ASP A 88 6.18 -1.80 -10.55
C ASP A 88 7.54 -2.46 -10.35
N PRO A 89 7.72 -3.73 -10.78
CA PRO A 89 9.04 -4.31 -10.79
C PRO A 89 9.92 -3.38 -11.61
N GLU A 90 10.98 -2.85 -10.98
CA GLU A 90 11.99 -1.99 -11.62
C GLU A 90 12.15 -2.46 -13.06
N GLU A 91 11.89 -1.56 -14.02
CA GLU A 91 12.06 -1.83 -15.44
C GLU A 91 13.33 -2.65 -15.59
N ALA A 92 13.17 -3.92 -16.00
CA ALA A 92 14.33 -4.76 -16.28
C ALA A 92 15.24 -3.92 -17.17
N PRO A 93 16.55 -3.79 -16.85
CA PRO A 93 17.44 -2.93 -17.59
C PRO A 93 17.25 -3.21 -19.07
N ASP A 94 17.02 -2.15 -19.84
CA ASP A 94 16.82 -2.24 -21.28
C ASP A 94 17.93 -3.15 -21.85
N PRO A 95 17.62 -4.26 -22.53
CA PRO A 95 18.63 -5.16 -23.07
C PRO A 95 19.58 -4.47 -24.07
N GLU A 96 19.29 -3.23 -24.48
CA GLU A 96 20.19 -2.36 -25.26
C GLU A 96 21.36 -1.78 -24.44
N GLU A 97 21.27 -1.70 -23.10
CA GLU A 97 22.44 -1.44 -22.22
C GLU A 97 23.16 -2.76 -21.89
N GLY A 98 23.58 -3.48 -22.93
CA GLY A 98 24.64 -4.48 -22.78
C GLY A 98 25.90 -3.81 -22.20
N PRO A 99 26.81 -4.57 -21.55
CA PRO A 99 28.10 -4.01 -21.13
C PRO A 99 28.73 -3.31 -22.34
N ASP A 100 29.14 -2.07 -22.16
CA ASP A 100 29.68 -1.22 -23.21
C ASP A 100 31.04 -1.78 -23.68
N LEU A 101 30.99 -2.87 -24.43
CA LEU A 101 32.12 -3.63 -24.96
C LEU A 101 33.03 -2.73 -25.80
N ILE A 102 32.48 -1.63 -26.33
CA ILE A 102 33.22 -0.63 -27.08
C ILE A 102 34.14 0.17 -26.14
N SER A 103 33.67 0.55 -24.95
CA SER A 103 34.46 1.23 -23.93
C SER A 103 35.57 0.32 -23.39
N ASP A 104 35.26 -0.95 -23.13
CA ASP A 104 36.23 -1.94 -22.63
C ASP A 104 37.32 -2.26 -23.68
N VAL A 105 36.96 -2.38 -24.95
CA VAL A 105 37.92 -2.59 -26.05
C VAL A 105 38.78 -1.33 -26.27
N GLN A 106 38.21 -0.13 -26.19
CA GLN A 106 38.97 1.12 -26.30
C GLN A 106 39.99 1.28 -25.16
N LYS A 107 39.61 0.90 -23.94
CA LYS A 107 40.51 0.92 -22.79
C LYS A 107 41.67 -0.06 -22.95
N ALA A 108 41.40 -1.29 -23.39
CA ALA A 108 42.42 -2.30 -23.64
C ALA A 108 43.43 -1.87 -24.74
N ILE A 109 42.96 -1.21 -25.79
CA ILE A 109 43.83 -0.66 -26.85
C ILE A 109 44.68 0.50 -26.33
N HIS A 110 44.14 1.35 -25.45
CA HIS A 110 44.87 2.49 -24.88
C HIS A 110 45.93 2.07 -23.85
N GLU A 111 45.71 0.99 -23.11
CA GLU A 111 46.69 0.40 -22.19
C GLU A 111 47.82 -0.29 -22.96
N ALA A 112 47.52 -1.04 -24.03
CA ALA A 112 48.53 -1.69 -24.88
C ALA A 112 49.44 -0.69 -25.62
N GLY A 113 48.97 0.55 -25.87
CA GLY A 113 49.75 1.60 -26.51
C GLY A 113 50.71 2.37 -25.59
N ARG A 114 50.65 2.17 -24.26
CA ARG A 114 51.54 2.86 -23.30
C ARG A 114 52.79 2.06 -22.90
N GLU A 115 52.88 0.78 -23.26
CA GLU A 115 54.02 -0.08 -22.94
C GLU A 115 54.92 -0.30 -24.17
N SER A 116 55.36 0.80 -24.77
CA SER A 116 56.37 0.81 -25.84
C SER A 116 57.16 2.11 -25.79
N ASP A 117 57.81 2.38 -24.66
CA ASP A 117 58.91 3.36 -24.60
C ASP A 117 60.11 2.66 -23.95
N PRO A 118 61.14 2.26 -24.71
CA PRO A 118 62.35 1.69 -24.14
C PRO A 118 63.21 2.81 -23.52
N PRO A 119 63.91 2.57 -22.40
CA PRO A 119 64.81 3.58 -21.84
C PRO A 119 66.04 3.74 -22.74
N GLY A 120 66.28 4.97 -23.20
CA GLY A 120 67.51 5.40 -23.87
C GLY A 120 68.10 6.61 -23.17
#